data_AF-A0A5C9BZ44-F1
#
_entry.id   AF-A0A5C9BZ44-F1
#
_cell.length_a   1.000
_cell.length_b   1.000
_cell.length_c   1.000
_cell.angle_alpha   90.00
_cell.angle_beta   90.00
_cell.angle_gamma   90.00
#
_symmetry.space_group_name_H-M   'P 1'
#
loop_
_entity.id
_entity.type
_entity.pdbx_description
1 polymer ?
#
loop_
_entity_poly.entity_id
_entity_poly.type
_entity_poly.pdbx_seq_one_letter_code
_entity_poly.pdbx_strand_id
1 'polypeptide(L)'
;MSANIWTPIALASEARPWSGRGWRAVEALHRVATMTLVHGDLGDQSLLEDILEEAKPVLPRATDGLHWLLATPFRYWPKPPSGSRFRARTDPGVFYGADEEKTACAECGYWRLRFWLDSEGLAGREASIPITLFEFHGATPHMVDLTQPPLVADHAIWTDPADYSATQKIAGTAHEAGIELIRYQSVRHPEGNCLAILTPQVFKGVDEAFRNVQHGWTLWLKPPGLTVWQRELTPESHVFRFA
;
A
#
# COMPACT_ATOMS: atom_id res chain seq x y z
N MET A 1 25.94 -7.81 8.08
CA MET A 1 25.31 -7.93 6.75
C MET A 1 26.17 -8.84 5.90
N SER A 2 25.67 -9.98 5.45
CA SER A 2 26.38 -10.75 4.42
C SER A 2 26.30 -9.93 3.13
N ALA A 3 27.43 -9.37 2.69
CA ALA A 3 27.49 -8.44 1.55
C ALA A 3 26.95 -9.02 0.22
N ASN A 4 26.66 -10.33 0.19
CA ASN A 4 26.36 -11.07 -1.02
C ASN A 4 24.86 -11.29 -1.29
N ILE A 5 23.96 -11.08 -0.30
CA ILE A 5 22.55 -11.52 -0.42
C ILE A 5 21.69 -10.52 -1.21
N TRP A 6 21.98 -9.21 -1.17
CA TRP A 6 21.18 -8.17 -1.85
C TRP A 6 21.86 -7.63 -3.12
N THR A 7 22.61 -8.48 -3.82
CA THR A 7 23.08 -8.14 -5.17
C THR A 7 21.97 -8.47 -6.19
N PRO A 8 21.93 -7.83 -7.36
CA PRO A 8 20.90 -8.13 -8.36
C PRO A 8 20.88 -9.61 -8.77
N ILE A 9 22.06 -10.22 -8.92
CA ILE A 9 22.19 -11.66 -9.25
C ILE A 9 21.63 -12.53 -8.12
N ALA A 10 21.93 -12.21 -6.86
CA ALA A 10 21.44 -12.97 -5.72
C ALA A 10 19.92 -12.85 -5.53
N LEU A 11 19.34 -11.66 -5.70
CA LEU A 11 17.88 -11.50 -5.67
C LEU A 11 17.20 -12.23 -6.84
N ALA A 12 17.78 -12.14 -8.04
CA ALA A 12 17.26 -12.85 -9.21
C ALA A 12 17.27 -14.37 -9.03
N SER A 13 18.30 -14.93 -8.36
CA SER A 13 18.35 -16.38 -8.07
C SER A 13 17.31 -16.82 -7.04
N GLU A 14 16.80 -15.91 -6.22
CA GLU A 14 15.74 -16.19 -5.24
C GLU A 14 14.33 -15.87 -5.79
N ALA A 15 14.22 -15.47 -7.06
CA ALA A 15 12.95 -15.23 -7.72
C ALA A 15 12.11 -16.51 -7.79
N ARG A 16 10.82 -16.41 -7.46
CA ARG A 16 9.86 -17.50 -7.47
C ARG A 16 8.56 -17.03 -8.12
N PRO A 17 7.80 -17.95 -8.74
CA PRO A 17 6.48 -17.61 -9.22
C PRO A 17 5.55 -17.29 -8.05
N TRP A 18 4.72 -16.27 -8.23
CA TRP A 18 3.60 -15.94 -7.37
C TRP A 18 2.35 -15.81 -8.24
N SER A 19 1.25 -16.39 -7.79
CA SER A 19 -0.08 -16.21 -8.38
C SER A 19 -1.09 -16.29 -7.26
N GLY A 20 -1.90 -15.27 -7.11
CA GLY A 20 -2.84 -15.23 -6.00
C GLY A 20 -3.62 -13.94 -5.92
N ARG A 21 -4.30 -13.81 -4.79
CA ARG A 21 -5.07 -12.63 -4.42
C ARG A 21 -4.41 -11.90 -3.26
N GLY A 22 -4.74 -10.62 -3.13
CA GLY A 22 -4.45 -9.82 -1.96
C GLY A 22 -5.52 -8.75 -1.74
N TRP A 23 -5.36 -8.00 -0.66
CA TRP A 23 -6.28 -6.98 -0.21
C TRP A 23 -5.58 -5.63 -0.11
N ARG A 24 -6.30 -4.57 -0.50
CA ARG A 24 -5.85 -3.20 -0.33
C ARG A 24 -6.97 -2.35 0.23
N ALA A 25 -6.64 -1.55 1.23
CA ALA A 25 -7.52 -0.55 1.80
C ALA A 25 -7.34 0.80 1.08
N VAL A 26 -8.45 1.45 0.76
CA VAL A 26 -8.53 2.81 0.20
C VAL A 26 -9.61 3.59 0.91
N GLU A 27 -9.53 4.92 0.90
CA GLU A 27 -10.66 5.73 1.38
C GLU A 27 -11.94 5.39 0.63
N ALA A 28 -13.08 5.44 1.29
CA ALA A 28 -14.34 5.02 0.70
C ALA A 28 -14.63 5.73 -0.63
N LEU A 29 -14.93 4.92 -1.64
CA LEU A 29 -15.03 5.34 -3.05
C LEU A 29 -16.29 6.15 -3.39
N HIS A 30 -17.21 6.30 -2.42
CA HIS A 30 -18.52 6.91 -2.62
C HIS A 30 -18.67 8.30 -2.01
N ARG A 31 -17.62 8.86 -1.40
CA ARG A 31 -17.68 10.20 -0.79
C ARG A 31 -16.87 11.19 -1.59
N VAL A 32 -17.56 12.17 -2.17
CA VAL A 32 -16.92 13.36 -2.76
C VAL A 32 -16.41 14.23 -1.60
N ALA A 33 -15.25 13.87 -1.04
CA ALA A 33 -14.66 14.54 0.11
C ALA A 33 -14.47 16.06 -0.12
N THR A 34 -14.27 16.42 -1.39
CA THR A 34 -14.13 17.78 -1.92
C THR A 34 -15.41 18.62 -1.82
N MET A 35 -16.61 18.02 -1.78
CA MET A 35 -17.88 18.77 -1.64
C MET A 35 -17.92 19.64 -0.38
N THR A 36 -17.23 19.19 0.69
CA THR A 36 -17.15 19.96 1.94
C THR A 36 -16.32 21.22 1.77
N LEU A 37 -15.30 21.19 0.91
CA LEU A 37 -14.42 22.34 0.63
C LEU A 37 -15.13 23.43 -0.18
N VAL A 38 -16.10 23.03 -1.00
CA VAL A 38 -16.90 23.94 -1.84
C VAL A 38 -18.29 24.21 -1.25
N HIS A 39 -18.48 23.90 0.04
CA HIS A 39 -19.71 24.20 0.79
C HIS A 39 -21.01 23.67 0.15
N GLY A 40 -20.94 22.57 -0.59
CA GLY A 40 -22.12 22.00 -1.27
C GLY A 40 -22.42 22.59 -2.65
N ASP A 41 -21.61 23.52 -3.16
CA ASP A 41 -21.83 24.11 -4.48
C ASP A 41 -21.32 23.18 -5.60
N LEU A 42 -22.21 22.87 -6.55
CA LEU A 42 -21.91 21.93 -7.64
C LEU A 42 -21.05 22.56 -8.76
N GLY A 43 -21.14 23.87 -8.97
CA GLY A 43 -20.32 24.56 -9.96
C GLY A 43 -18.87 24.63 -9.50
N ASP A 44 -18.66 25.03 -8.25
CA ASP A 44 -17.35 25.03 -7.60
C ASP A 44 -16.79 23.61 -7.46
N GLN A 45 -17.65 22.61 -7.17
CA GLN A 45 -17.22 21.21 -7.18
C GLN A 45 -16.66 20.79 -8.54
N SER A 46 -17.36 21.12 -9.63
CA SER A 46 -16.90 20.77 -10.98
C SER A 46 -15.56 21.42 -11.27
N LEU A 47 -15.43 22.72 -10.97
CA LEU A 47 -14.18 23.44 -11.16
C LEU A 47 -13.03 22.85 -10.32
N LEU A 48 -13.30 22.50 -9.06
CA LEU A 48 -12.31 21.89 -8.19
C LEU A 48 -11.87 20.52 -8.71
N GLU A 49 -12.79 19.67 -9.19
CA GLU A 49 -12.43 18.38 -9.77
C GLU A 49 -11.63 18.54 -11.07
N ASP A 50 -11.94 19.54 -11.92
CA ASP A 50 -11.17 19.84 -13.12
C ASP A 50 -9.73 20.26 -12.76
N ILE A 51 -9.57 21.17 -11.78
CA ILE A 51 -8.25 21.59 -11.26
C ILE A 51 -7.49 20.40 -10.69
N LEU A 52 -8.16 19.54 -9.91
CA LEU A 52 -7.55 18.36 -9.32
C LEU A 52 -7.15 17.34 -10.38
N GLU A 53 -7.92 17.18 -11.45
CA GLU A 53 -7.57 16.28 -12.55
C GLU A 53 -6.38 16.79 -13.34
N GLU A 54 -6.33 18.09 -13.65
CA GLU A 54 -5.21 18.73 -14.36
C GLU A 54 -3.88 18.58 -13.58
N ALA A 55 -3.93 18.63 -12.25
CA ALA A 55 -2.76 18.51 -11.38
C ALA A 55 -2.26 17.06 -11.20
N LYS A 56 -3.03 16.03 -11.60
CA LYS A 56 -2.63 14.62 -11.40
C LYS A 56 -1.50 14.25 -12.37
N PRO A 57 -0.42 13.59 -11.89
CA PRO A 57 0.58 13.04 -12.78
C PRO A 57 -0.03 12.06 -13.79
N VAL A 58 0.51 12.05 -15.00
CA VAL A 58 0.09 11.12 -16.05
C VAL A 58 0.32 9.68 -15.61
N LEU A 59 -0.64 8.80 -15.90
CA LEU A 59 -0.50 7.37 -15.66
C LEU A 59 0.61 6.79 -16.56
N PRO A 60 1.51 5.94 -16.04
CA PRO A 60 2.48 5.24 -16.87
C PRO A 60 1.77 4.33 -17.88
N ARG A 61 2.20 4.31 -19.15
CA ARG A 61 1.63 3.40 -20.19
C ARG A 61 1.58 1.93 -19.77
N ALA A 62 2.49 1.51 -18.88
CA ALA A 62 2.48 0.16 -18.32
C ALA A 62 1.16 -0.21 -17.62
N THR A 63 0.39 0.77 -17.13
CA THR A 63 -0.91 0.57 -16.46
C THR A 63 -2.11 0.59 -17.40
N ASP A 64 -1.90 0.79 -18.71
CA ASP A 64 -2.99 0.82 -19.69
C ASP A 64 -3.84 -0.45 -19.61
N GLY A 65 -5.16 -0.28 -19.59
CA GLY A 65 -6.15 -1.35 -19.47
C GLY A 65 -6.42 -1.83 -18.04
N LEU A 66 -5.64 -1.40 -17.04
CA LEU A 66 -5.91 -1.76 -15.65
C LEU A 66 -7.07 -0.95 -15.07
N HIS A 67 -7.83 -1.57 -14.16
CA HIS A 67 -8.78 -0.85 -13.34
C HIS A 67 -8.05 0.26 -12.56
N TRP A 68 -8.66 1.44 -12.43
CA TRP A 68 -8.01 2.63 -11.87
C TRP A 68 -7.49 2.44 -10.43
N LEU A 69 -8.14 1.57 -9.62
CA LEU A 69 -7.67 1.17 -8.29
C LEU A 69 -6.32 0.43 -8.31
N LEU A 70 -6.04 -0.27 -9.41
CA LEU A 70 -4.76 -0.95 -9.64
C LEU A 70 -3.73 -0.03 -10.30
N ALA A 71 -4.19 0.92 -11.15
CA ALA A 71 -3.32 1.77 -11.94
C ALA A 71 -2.75 2.99 -11.17
N THR A 72 -3.59 3.68 -10.38
CA THR A 72 -3.23 4.95 -9.74
C THR A 72 -2.05 4.90 -8.75
N PRO A 73 -1.72 3.80 -8.06
CA PRO A 73 -0.56 3.74 -7.18
C PRO A 73 0.78 3.94 -7.91
N PHE A 74 0.82 3.70 -9.23
CA PHE A 74 2.03 3.83 -10.04
C PHE A 74 2.30 5.24 -10.58
N ARG A 75 1.36 6.20 -10.44
CA ARG A 75 1.53 7.56 -11.00
C ARG A 75 2.14 8.58 -10.03
N TYR A 76 2.02 8.35 -8.73
CA TYR A 76 2.35 9.37 -7.73
C TYR A 76 3.78 9.27 -7.23
N TRP A 77 4.45 10.42 -7.09
CA TRP A 77 5.76 10.54 -6.47
C TRP A 77 5.66 10.58 -4.94
N PRO A 78 6.66 10.07 -4.19
CA PRO A 78 6.66 10.18 -2.73
C PRO A 78 6.82 11.65 -2.30
N LYS A 79 6.19 12.02 -1.19
CA LYS A 79 6.34 13.36 -0.61
C LYS A 79 7.73 13.50 0.04
N PRO A 80 8.56 14.50 -0.34
CA PRO A 80 9.83 14.75 0.33
C PRO A 80 9.66 15.01 1.85
N PRO A 81 10.66 14.67 2.70
CA PRO A 81 12.03 14.28 2.34
C PRO A 81 12.24 12.79 2.04
N SER A 82 11.28 11.92 2.36
CA SER A 82 11.48 10.46 2.39
C SER A 82 10.52 9.68 1.48
N GLY A 83 10.94 8.47 1.11
CA GLY A 83 10.13 7.52 0.37
C GLY A 83 9.20 6.67 1.27
N SER A 84 8.65 5.58 0.72
CA SER A 84 7.98 4.53 1.51
C SER A 84 8.93 3.34 1.73
N ARG A 85 8.46 2.27 2.41
CA ARG A 85 9.31 1.12 2.79
C ARG A 85 10.11 0.56 1.61
N PHE A 86 9.44 0.27 0.50
CA PHE A 86 10.08 -0.28 -0.72
C PHE A 86 10.10 0.73 -1.88
N ARG A 87 10.23 2.02 -1.60
CA ARG A 87 10.26 3.05 -2.64
C ARG A 87 11.09 4.25 -2.19
N ALA A 88 12.24 4.49 -2.80
CA ALA A 88 13.02 5.70 -2.56
C ALA A 88 12.39 6.92 -3.26
N ARG A 89 12.96 8.10 -3.05
CA ARG A 89 12.42 9.38 -3.55
C ARG A 89 12.27 9.43 -5.08
N THR A 90 13.19 8.81 -5.80
CA THR A 90 13.27 8.83 -7.27
C THR A 90 12.70 7.56 -7.90
N ASP A 91 12.23 6.62 -7.10
CA ASP A 91 11.78 5.32 -7.60
C ASP A 91 10.34 5.40 -8.12
N PRO A 92 9.96 4.53 -9.08
CA PRO A 92 8.59 4.40 -9.54
C PRO A 92 7.58 4.16 -8.41
N GLY A 93 6.30 4.43 -8.68
CA GLY A 93 5.24 4.13 -7.73
C GLY A 93 5.16 2.64 -7.40
N VAL A 94 4.76 2.32 -6.17
CA VAL A 94 4.61 0.94 -5.68
C VAL A 94 3.16 0.74 -5.27
N PHE A 95 2.59 -0.38 -5.70
CA PHE A 95 1.29 -0.81 -5.19
C PHE A 95 1.50 -1.64 -3.92
N TYR A 96 0.98 -1.15 -2.80
CA TYR A 96 0.99 -1.89 -1.52
C TYR A 96 -0.34 -2.59 -1.29
N GLY A 97 -0.27 -3.86 -0.92
CA GLY A 97 -1.39 -4.69 -0.46
C GLY A 97 -0.94 -5.65 0.63
N ALA A 98 -1.84 -6.56 1.02
CA ALA A 98 -1.56 -7.63 1.96
C ALA A 98 -2.23 -8.93 1.54
N ASP A 99 -1.73 -10.07 2.02
CA ASP A 99 -2.35 -11.37 1.72
C ASP A 99 -3.76 -11.48 2.34
N GLU A 100 -4.00 -10.77 3.46
CA GLU A 100 -5.20 -10.88 4.28
C GLU A 100 -5.84 -9.50 4.57
N GLU A 101 -7.17 -9.46 4.65
CA GLU A 101 -7.94 -8.25 5.01
C GLU A 101 -7.46 -7.63 6.32
N LYS A 102 -7.30 -8.45 7.36
CA LYS A 102 -6.86 -8.01 8.70
C LYS A 102 -5.50 -7.31 8.64
N THR A 103 -4.57 -7.81 7.83
CA THR A 103 -3.24 -7.21 7.65
C THR A 103 -3.32 -5.89 6.88
N ALA A 104 -4.17 -5.81 5.85
CA ALA A 104 -4.44 -4.55 5.14
C ALA A 104 -5.05 -3.49 6.09
N CYS A 105 -5.96 -3.90 6.98
CA CYS A 105 -6.53 -3.03 8.02
C CYS A 105 -5.45 -2.52 8.99
N ALA A 106 -4.52 -3.38 9.43
CA ALA A 106 -3.45 -2.99 10.34
C ALA A 106 -2.52 -1.92 9.73
N GLU A 107 -2.04 -2.15 8.51
CA GLU A 107 -1.16 -1.21 7.79
C GLU A 107 -1.86 0.12 7.48
N CYS A 108 -3.10 0.05 6.95
CA CYS A 108 -3.88 1.25 6.66
C CYS A 108 -4.18 2.05 7.93
N GLY A 109 -4.57 1.37 9.01
CA GLY A 109 -4.88 1.97 10.30
C GLY A 109 -3.66 2.66 10.89
N TYR A 110 -2.50 2.00 10.86
CA TYR A 110 -1.24 2.57 11.35
C TYR A 110 -0.89 3.88 10.63
N TRP A 111 -0.89 3.88 9.29
CA TRP A 111 -0.49 5.06 8.52
C TRP A 111 -1.51 6.21 8.60
N ARG A 112 -2.81 5.88 8.67
CA ARG A 112 -3.86 6.88 8.94
C ARG A 112 -3.69 7.50 10.33
N LEU A 113 -3.41 6.69 11.35
CA LEU A 113 -3.17 7.19 12.70
C LEU A 113 -1.91 8.05 12.75
N ARG A 114 -0.81 7.62 12.12
CA ARG A 114 0.44 8.42 12.04
C ARG A 114 0.19 9.78 11.39
N PHE A 115 -0.47 9.79 10.23
CA PHE A 115 -0.86 11.04 9.56
C PHE A 115 -1.70 11.94 10.47
N TRP A 116 -2.64 11.35 11.22
CA TRP A 116 -3.50 12.07 12.15
C TRP A 116 -2.73 12.68 13.34
N LEU A 117 -1.75 11.94 13.87
CA LEU A 117 -0.86 12.41 14.95
C LEU A 117 0.11 13.50 14.48
N ASP A 118 0.56 13.43 13.23
CA ASP A 118 1.47 14.42 12.63
C ASP A 118 0.73 15.71 12.18
N SER A 119 -0.61 15.75 12.32
CA SER A 119 -1.44 16.88 11.94
C SER A 119 -1.73 17.80 13.13
N GLU A 120 -1.27 19.05 13.05
CA GLU A 120 -1.49 20.07 14.07
C GLU A 120 -3.00 20.28 14.33
N GLY A 121 -3.40 20.31 15.60
CA GLY A 121 -4.80 20.45 16.01
C GLY A 121 -5.65 19.17 15.94
N LEU A 122 -5.15 18.08 15.35
CA LEU A 122 -5.86 16.79 15.26
C LEU A 122 -5.31 15.71 16.19
N ALA A 123 -4.03 15.78 16.57
CA ALA A 123 -3.32 14.71 17.26
C ALA A 123 -3.98 14.16 18.55
N GLY A 124 -4.81 14.94 19.25
CA GLY A 124 -5.53 14.52 20.45
C GLY A 124 -7.01 14.16 20.23
N ARG A 125 -7.51 14.17 18.98
CA ARG A 125 -8.92 13.99 18.65
C ARG A 125 -9.19 12.61 18.09
N GLU A 126 -10.32 12.02 18.48
CA GLU A 126 -10.83 10.82 17.81
C GLU A 126 -11.47 11.20 16.45
N ALA A 127 -11.44 10.28 15.50
CA ALA A 127 -12.11 10.41 14.21
C ALA A 127 -12.61 9.06 13.71
N SER A 128 -13.65 9.09 12.88
CA SER A 128 -14.07 7.94 12.09
C SER A 128 -13.91 8.23 10.60
N ILE A 129 -13.44 7.24 9.86
CA ILE A 129 -13.18 7.36 8.43
C ILE A 129 -13.74 6.13 7.72
N PRO A 130 -14.62 6.32 6.71
CA PRO A 130 -15.08 5.21 5.90
C PRO A 130 -13.95 4.77 4.95
N ILE A 131 -13.74 3.46 4.89
CA ILE A 131 -12.68 2.79 4.13
C ILE A 131 -13.33 1.68 3.30
N THR A 132 -12.82 1.47 2.10
CA THR A 132 -13.13 0.30 1.28
C THR A 132 -11.90 -0.59 1.21
N LEU A 133 -12.06 -1.86 1.58
CA LEU A 133 -11.10 -2.92 1.26
C LEU A 133 -11.53 -3.56 -0.05
N PHE A 134 -10.63 -3.68 -1.01
CA PHE A 134 -10.88 -4.39 -2.26
C PHE A 134 -9.88 -5.51 -2.46
N GLU A 135 -10.36 -6.59 -3.07
CA GLU A 135 -9.54 -7.72 -3.50
C GLU A 135 -8.91 -7.41 -4.87
N PHE A 136 -7.62 -7.73 -5.00
CA PHE A 136 -6.93 -7.76 -6.28
C PHE A 136 -6.33 -9.14 -6.53
N HIS A 137 -6.12 -9.47 -7.80
CA HIS A 137 -5.45 -10.69 -8.25
C HIS A 137 -4.25 -10.32 -9.10
N GLY A 138 -3.25 -11.19 -9.12
CA GLY A 138 -2.11 -11.04 -10.00
C GLY A 138 -1.30 -12.32 -10.12
N ALA A 139 -0.37 -12.31 -11.06
CA ALA A 139 0.62 -13.36 -11.21
C ALA A 139 1.92 -12.79 -11.78
N THR A 140 3.04 -13.35 -11.33
CA THR A 140 4.37 -13.02 -11.84
C THR A 140 5.30 -14.21 -11.66
N PRO A 141 6.22 -14.47 -12.59
CA PRO A 141 7.31 -15.41 -12.37
C PRO A 141 8.44 -14.84 -11.48
N HIS A 142 8.45 -13.53 -11.20
CA HIS A 142 9.56 -12.80 -10.59
C HIS A 142 9.18 -12.15 -9.26
N MET A 143 8.80 -12.96 -8.27
CA MET A 143 8.55 -12.54 -6.90
C MET A 143 9.72 -12.95 -5.98
N VAL A 144 10.09 -12.09 -5.02
CA VAL A 144 10.96 -12.49 -3.90
C VAL A 144 10.19 -12.45 -2.58
N ASP A 145 10.34 -13.51 -1.78
CA ASP A 145 9.73 -13.61 -0.46
C ASP A 145 10.80 -13.41 0.62
N LEU A 146 10.78 -12.25 1.27
CA LEU A 146 11.76 -11.90 2.30
C LEU A 146 11.64 -12.77 3.55
N THR A 147 10.54 -13.50 3.74
CA THR A 147 10.35 -14.40 4.87
C THR A 147 11.00 -15.77 4.66
N GLN A 148 11.58 -16.03 3.48
CA GLN A 148 12.22 -17.30 3.15
C GLN A 148 13.75 -17.19 3.22
N PRO A 149 14.47 -18.28 3.54
CA PRO A 149 15.92 -18.33 3.36
C PRO A 149 16.30 -18.10 1.89
N PRO A 150 17.42 -17.39 1.62
CA PRO A 150 18.36 -16.81 2.58
C PRO A 150 17.94 -15.41 3.09
N LEU A 151 16.92 -14.78 2.51
CA LEU A 151 16.52 -13.39 2.74
C LEU A 151 16.02 -13.12 4.17
N VAL A 152 15.42 -14.13 4.81
CA VAL A 152 14.98 -14.05 6.21
C VAL A 152 16.13 -13.83 7.20
N ALA A 153 17.38 -14.12 6.81
CA ALA A 153 18.53 -13.87 7.68
C ALA A 153 18.72 -12.38 8.02
N ASP A 154 18.25 -11.48 7.15
CA ASP A 154 18.28 -10.04 7.36
C ASP A 154 16.94 -9.48 7.89
N HIS A 155 16.10 -10.33 8.51
CA HIS A 155 14.77 -9.99 9.02
C HIS A 155 14.73 -8.70 9.84
N ALA A 156 15.62 -8.57 10.83
CA ALA A 156 15.69 -7.39 11.68
C ALA A 156 16.01 -6.10 10.90
N ILE A 157 16.67 -6.21 9.74
CA ILE A 157 17.05 -5.06 8.91
C ILE A 157 15.86 -4.61 8.06
N TRP A 158 15.16 -5.54 7.41
CA TRP A 158 14.03 -5.17 6.54
C TRP A 158 12.71 -4.93 7.29
N THR A 159 12.63 -5.32 8.57
CA THR A 159 11.49 -5.04 9.47
C THR A 159 11.64 -3.78 10.31
N ASP A 160 12.67 -2.95 10.11
CA ASP A 160 12.83 -1.71 10.89
C ASP A 160 11.53 -0.86 10.83
N PRO A 161 11.00 -0.41 11.97
CA PRO A 161 9.71 0.28 12.03
C PRO A 161 9.74 1.71 11.49
N ALA A 162 10.91 2.33 11.33
CA ALA A 162 11.04 3.75 10.97
C ALA A 162 12.11 4.04 9.91
N ASP A 163 13.22 3.30 9.89
CA ASP A 163 14.27 3.46 8.88
C ASP A 163 14.03 2.54 7.68
N TYR A 164 13.72 3.17 6.54
CA TYR A 164 13.47 2.45 5.28
C TYR A 164 14.67 2.42 4.34
N SER A 165 15.84 2.89 4.77
CA SER A 165 17.04 2.95 3.93
C SER A 165 17.42 1.57 3.37
N ALA A 166 17.35 0.53 4.20
CA ALA A 166 17.66 -0.83 3.78
C ALA A 166 16.62 -1.41 2.81
N THR A 167 15.32 -1.22 3.09
CA THR A 167 14.23 -1.74 2.24
C THR A 167 14.11 -0.99 0.92
N GLN A 168 14.43 0.31 0.89
CA GLN A 168 14.58 1.09 -0.33
C GLN A 168 15.76 0.58 -1.17
N LYS A 169 16.90 0.25 -0.53
CA LYS A 169 18.03 -0.36 -1.23
C LYS A 169 17.66 -1.73 -1.82
N ILE A 170 16.97 -2.58 -1.06
CA ILE A 170 16.46 -3.87 -1.56
C ILE A 170 15.54 -3.64 -2.77
N ALA A 171 14.61 -2.68 -2.72
CA ALA A 171 13.71 -2.38 -3.82
C ALA A 171 14.46 -1.89 -5.08
N GLY A 172 15.46 -1.03 -4.91
CA GLY A 172 16.33 -0.60 -6.02
C GLY A 172 17.04 -1.79 -6.67
N THR A 173 17.68 -2.66 -5.88
CA THR A 173 18.29 -3.90 -6.37
C THR A 173 17.24 -4.82 -7.03
N ALA A 174 16.04 -4.92 -6.46
CA ALA A 174 14.96 -5.75 -6.99
C ALA A 174 14.54 -5.28 -8.39
N HIS A 175 14.45 -3.97 -8.62
CA HIS A 175 14.24 -3.40 -9.94
C HIS A 175 15.36 -3.77 -10.93
N GLU A 176 16.63 -3.65 -10.53
CA GLU A 176 17.77 -4.07 -11.36
C GLU A 176 17.75 -5.57 -11.69
N ALA A 177 17.26 -6.39 -10.78
CA ALA A 177 17.12 -7.83 -10.92
C ALA A 177 15.87 -8.27 -11.71
N GLY A 178 15.01 -7.35 -12.14
CA GLY A 178 13.75 -7.67 -12.82
C GLY A 178 12.67 -8.28 -11.91
N ILE A 179 12.77 -8.08 -10.59
CA ILE A 179 11.75 -8.50 -9.64
C ILE A 179 10.54 -7.56 -9.72
N GLU A 180 9.36 -8.15 -9.74
CA GLU A 180 8.09 -7.42 -9.93
C GLU A 180 7.27 -7.34 -8.63
N LEU A 181 7.53 -8.24 -7.69
CA LEU A 181 6.81 -8.31 -6.40
C LEU A 181 7.77 -8.66 -5.26
N ILE A 182 7.68 -7.92 -4.15
CA ILE A 182 8.30 -8.28 -2.88
C ILE A 182 7.20 -8.66 -1.88
N ARG A 183 7.23 -9.90 -1.39
CA ARG A 183 6.39 -10.36 -0.28
C ARG A 183 7.21 -10.28 1.01
N TYR A 184 6.62 -9.74 2.08
CA TYR A 184 7.32 -9.50 3.34
C TYR A 184 6.37 -9.54 4.53
N GLN A 185 6.89 -9.86 5.72
CA GLN A 185 6.08 -9.83 6.95
C GLN A 185 5.67 -8.38 7.28
N SER A 186 4.41 -8.17 7.67
CA SER A 186 3.97 -6.86 8.15
C SER A 186 4.63 -6.50 9.47
N VAL A 187 5.15 -5.28 9.58
CA VAL A 187 5.70 -4.74 10.83
C VAL A 187 4.58 -4.32 11.79
N ARG A 188 3.37 -4.08 11.28
CA ARG A 188 2.20 -3.61 12.05
C ARG A 188 1.29 -4.75 12.48
N HIS A 189 1.36 -5.88 11.78
CA HIS A 189 0.66 -7.13 12.12
C HIS A 189 1.56 -8.34 11.80
N PRO A 190 2.49 -8.71 12.70
CA PRO A 190 3.49 -9.76 12.43
C PRO A 190 2.94 -11.15 12.09
N GLU A 191 1.67 -11.41 12.39
CA GLU A 191 0.98 -12.66 12.00
C GLU A 191 0.70 -12.73 10.48
N GLY A 192 0.75 -11.62 9.76
CA GLY A 192 0.42 -11.55 8.34
C GLY A 192 1.51 -10.95 7.46
N ASN A 193 1.28 -11.04 6.14
CA ASN A 193 2.24 -10.62 5.12
C ASN A 193 1.67 -9.51 4.24
N CYS A 194 2.56 -8.62 3.84
CA CYS A 194 2.35 -7.53 2.91
C CYS A 194 2.97 -7.85 1.55
N LEU A 195 2.44 -7.19 0.53
CA LEU A 195 2.88 -7.27 -0.86
C LEU A 195 3.26 -5.87 -1.32
N ALA A 196 4.48 -5.70 -1.80
CA ALA A 196 4.94 -4.52 -2.51
C ALA A 196 5.11 -4.89 -4.00
N ILE A 197 4.10 -4.54 -4.79
CA ILE A 197 4.07 -4.75 -6.24
C ILE A 197 4.80 -3.58 -6.89
N LEU A 198 5.97 -3.87 -7.45
CA LEU A 198 6.91 -2.91 -8.00
C LEU A 198 6.58 -2.53 -9.44
N THR A 199 5.89 -3.41 -10.17
CA THR A 199 5.54 -3.18 -11.57
C THR A 199 4.06 -3.52 -11.85
N PRO A 200 3.38 -2.80 -12.76
CA PRO A 200 2.00 -3.12 -13.14
C PRO A 200 1.82 -4.48 -13.82
N GLN A 201 2.90 -5.09 -14.32
CA GLN A 201 2.90 -6.36 -15.04
C GLN A 201 2.29 -7.51 -14.23
N VAL A 202 2.43 -7.48 -12.90
CA VAL A 202 1.83 -8.46 -11.99
C VAL A 202 0.31 -8.57 -12.21
N PHE A 203 -0.38 -7.45 -12.46
CA PHE A 203 -1.82 -7.43 -12.71
C PHE A 203 -2.18 -7.91 -14.12
N LYS A 204 -1.22 -7.91 -15.05
CA LYS A 204 -1.42 -8.39 -16.43
C LYS A 204 -1.10 -9.88 -16.59
N GLY A 205 -0.58 -10.52 -15.54
CA GLY A 205 -0.34 -11.97 -15.49
C GLY A 205 -1.61 -12.81 -15.28
N VAL A 206 -2.78 -12.18 -15.12
CA VAL A 206 -4.08 -12.85 -14.94
C VAL A 206 -5.13 -12.18 -15.83
N ASP A 207 -6.15 -12.94 -16.23
CA ASP A 207 -7.24 -12.43 -17.10
C ASP A 207 -8.05 -11.32 -16.42
N GLU A 208 -8.32 -11.46 -15.11
CA GLU A 208 -9.12 -10.52 -14.34
C GLU A 208 -8.46 -10.21 -12.99
N ALA A 209 -7.64 -9.15 -12.98
CA ALA A 209 -6.94 -8.66 -11.79
C ALA A 209 -7.86 -7.94 -10.78
N PHE A 210 -9.00 -7.42 -11.24
CA PHE A 210 -9.97 -6.75 -10.40
C PHE A 210 -11.36 -7.33 -10.66
N ARG A 211 -11.89 -8.05 -9.66
CA ARG A 211 -13.16 -8.80 -9.75
C ARG A 211 -14.31 -8.12 -9.03
N ASN A 212 -14.13 -6.85 -8.67
CA ASN A 212 -15.10 -6.05 -7.92
C ASN A 212 -15.57 -6.66 -6.58
N VAL A 213 -14.71 -7.45 -5.93
CA VAL A 213 -14.95 -7.94 -4.55
C VAL A 213 -14.45 -6.89 -3.57
N GLN A 214 -15.37 -6.26 -2.84
CA GLN A 214 -15.06 -5.14 -1.95
C GLN A 214 -15.91 -5.17 -0.68
N HIS A 215 -15.34 -4.70 0.42
CA HIS A 215 -15.99 -4.58 1.72
C HIS A 215 -15.88 -3.15 2.24
N GLY A 216 -17.01 -2.60 2.71
CA GLY A 216 -17.05 -1.32 3.43
C GLY A 216 -16.66 -1.51 4.90
N TRP A 217 -15.86 -0.59 5.43
CA TRP A 217 -15.39 -0.58 6.80
C TRP A 217 -15.41 0.85 7.36
N THR A 218 -15.72 0.98 8.65
CA THR A 218 -15.44 2.20 9.41
C THR A 218 -14.15 2.02 10.21
N LEU A 219 -13.16 2.87 9.95
CA LEU A 219 -11.93 2.99 10.73
C LEU A 219 -12.09 4.10 11.78
N TRP A 220 -11.98 3.76 13.05
CA TRP A 220 -11.88 4.70 14.15
C TRP A 220 -10.42 4.91 14.52
N LEU A 221 -9.97 6.17 14.48
CA LEU A 221 -8.68 6.62 14.97
C LEU A 221 -8.82 7.08 16.41
N LYS A 222 -8.06 6.45 17.32
CA LYS A 222 -8.05 6.75 18.75
C LYS A 222 -6.62 6.99 19.22
N PRO A 223 -6.14 8.25 19.15
CA PRO A 223 -4.81 8.61 19.62
C PRO A 223 -4.54 8.17 21.07
N PRO A 224 -3.27 7.86 21.43
CA PRO A 224 -2.08 7.99 20.58
C PRO A 224 -1.76 6.72 19.75
N GLY A 225 -2.49 5.61 19.92
CA GLY A 225 -2.01 4.32 19.40
C GLY A 225 -3.09 3.29 19.04
N LEU A 226 -4.38 3.62 19.14
CA LEU A 226 -5.46 2.66 18.95
C LEU A 226 -6.18 2.90 17.62
N THR A 227 -6.42 1.82 16.89
CA THR A 227 -7.37 1.82 15.77
C THR A 227 -8.40 0.71 15.95
N VAL A 228 -9.65 1.03 15.65
CA VAL A 228 -10.77 0.08 15.70
C VAL A 228 -11.44 0.05 14.34
N TRP A 229 -11.59 -1.13 13.78
CA TRP A 229 -12.22 -1.38 12.49
C TRP A 229 -13.55 -2.08 12.73
N GLN A 230 -14.60 -1.61 12.07
CA GLN A 230 -15.91 -2.25 12.08
C GLN A 230 -16.38 -2.44 10.65
N ARG A 231 -16.72 -3.68 10.27
CA ARG A 231 -17.21 -3.99 8.94
C ARG A 231 -18.65 -3.52 8.78
N GLU A 232 -18.98 -2.95 7.63
CA GLU A 232 -20.35 -2.58 7.32
C GLU A 232 -21.20 -3.83 7.15
N LEU A 233 -22.43 -3.79 7.64
CA LEU A 233 -23.44 -4.86 7.49
C LEU A 233 -23.10 -6.20 8.17
N THR A 234 -22.00 -6.32 8.91
CA THR A 234 -21.65 -7.54 9.67
C THR A 234 -21.11 -7.17 11.07
N PRO A 235 -21.08 -8.10 12.04
CA PRO A 235 -20.49 -7.85 13.37
C PRO A 235 -18.96 -7.95 13.40
N GLU A 236 -18.30 -8.15 12.26
CA GLU A 236 -16.86 -8.32 12.20
C GLU A 236 -16.12 -7.03 12.58
N SER A 237 -15.09 -7.18 13.41
CA SER A 237 -14.26 -6.06 13.86
C SER A 237 -12.82 -6.46 14.09
N HIS A 238 -11.92 -5.49 13.99
CA HIS A 238 -10.52 -5.65 14.33
C HIS A 238 -10.05 -4.50 15.23
N VAL A 239 -9.13 -4.80 16.14
CA VAL A 239 -8.57 -3.83 17.06
C VAL A 239 -7.05 -3.94 17.00
N PHE A 240 -6.37 -2.83 16.74
CA PHE A 240 -4.92 -2.77 16.72
C PHE A 240 -4.41 -1.71 17.69
N ARG A 241 -3.36 -2.07 18.44
CA ARG A 241 -2.63 -1.16 19.32
C ARG A 241 -1.21 -1.03 18.80
N PHE A 242 -0.80 0.18 18.49
CA PHE A 242 0.53 0.53 18.02
C PHE A 242 1.29 1.23 19.15
N ALA A 243 2.59 0.95 19.22
CA ALA A 243 3.53 1.62 20.10
C ALA A 243 4.00 2.95 19.49
#